data_AF-A0A661MNB9-F1
#
_entry.id   AF-A0A661MNB9-F1
#
_cell.length_a   1.000
_cell.length_b   1.000
_cell.length_c   1.000
_cell.angle_alpha   90.00
_cell.angle_beta   90.00
_cell.angle_gamma   90.00
#
_symmetry.space_group_name_H-M   'P 1'
#
loop_
_entity.id
_entity.type
_entity.pdbx_description
1 polymer ?
#
loop_
_entity_poly.entity_id
_entity_poly.type
_entity_poly.pdbx_seq_one_letter_code
_entity_poly.pdbx_strand_id
1 'polypeptide(L)'
;MAEQAFLKGIQAYWDALDQPGEPPELGESKIDAFVDLLHVTSSAEHGFSLLDLLDSSYGGIAVGDDSRPWRLHWAIKVGEVEPFVAPGLEGLIFLADTIADPEGRHRVYTLKDGMRGDLEFADLAGALRWMTAQVRHTKGEHDDQELQAIQSEASALLDDEWEKGPTSALYIVEELLDTPLFEAWDAISRGQWPLVESDGSDPAVEREDGWQRRLSLWLTRRFLATRALELPDEIGVSDMDAVHRSLVDHLIDFEQAIHAGDMPKIIEDTAASEDPKLAAMARAWMERHDGWRTAASVPGPDEDDPYVDEPPPFQHTPFTRKLLSALSVSLDRMIEKGDLELDPDRKDALLIELVTAGSDARSVKHMLKKITSALVDSEHVEEIYPSDDKLQDWFKEDLGG
;
A
#
# COMPACT_ATOMS: atom_id res chain seq x y z
N MET A 1 35.77 -1.09 -14.14
CA MET A 1 35.03 -1.36 -15.40
C MET A 1 33.62 -0.77 -15.37
N ALA A 2 32.84 -0.96 -14.30
CA ALA A 2 31.48 -0.40 -14.19
C ALA A 2 31.42 1.15 -14.32
N GLU A 3 32.32 1.88 -13.67
CA GLU A 3 32.42 3.35 -13.81
C GLU A 3 32.69 3.79 -15.25
N GLN A 4 33.59 3.09 -15.95
CA GLN A 4 33.88 3.36 -17.35
C GLN A 4 32.67 3.06 -18.26
N ALA A 5 31.87 2.04 -17.94
CA ALA A 5 30.64 1.73 -18.68
C ALA A 5 29.58 2.82 -18.46
N PHE A 6 29.42 3.30 -17.22
CA PHE A 6 28.52 4.38 -16.87
C PHE A 6 28.86 5.70 -17.59
N LEU A 7 30.12 6.14 -17.54
CA LEU A 7 30.56 7.35 -18.24
C LEU A 7 30.40 7.26 -19.77
N LYS A 8 30.64 6.07 -20.35
CA LYS A 8 30.34 5.81 -21.77
C LYS A 8 28.84 5.88 -22.06
N GLY A 9 28.00 5.41 -21.15
CA GLY A 9 26.55 5.49 -21.24
C GLY A 9 26.06 6.93 -21.26
N ILE A 10 26.58 7.78 -20.36
CA ILE A 10 26.28 9.22 -20.32
C ILE A 10 26.61 9.87 -21.67
N GLN A 11 27.82 9.66 -22.18
CA GLN A 11 28.24 10.24 -23.46
C GLN A 11 27.35 9.73 -24.61
N ALA A 12 27.06 8.44 -24.66
CA ALA A 12 26.23 7.86 -25.72
C ALA A 12 24.81 8.41 -25.70
N TYR A 13 24.24 8.62 -24.51
CA TYR A 13 22.91 9.21 -24.35
C TYR A 13 22.90 10.69 -24.77
N TRP A 14 23.90 11.45 -24.34
CA TRP A 14 24.11 12.84 -24.73
C TRP A 14 24.21 13.01 -26.25
N ASP A 15 25.03 12.18 -26.90
CA ASP A 15 25.20 12.15 -28.35
C ASP A 15 23.89 11.77 -29.04
N ALA A 16 23.17 10.77 -28.51
CA ALA A 16 21.89 10.34 -29.09
C ALA A 16 20.81 11.41 -29.01
N LEU A 17 20.89 12.34 -28.05
CA LEU A 17 20.01 13.50 -27.95
C LEU A 17 20.46 14.70 -28.79
N ASP A 18 21.52 14.58 -29.58
CA ASP A 18 22.15 15.66 -30.35
C ASP A 18 22.52 16.89 -29.48
N GLN A 19 22.87 16.66 -28.22
CA GLN A 19 23.26 17.75 -27.32
C GLN A 19 24.61 18.36 -27.73
N PRO A 20 24.74 19.69 -27.76
CA PRO A 20 25.99 20.32 -28.17
C PRO A 20 27.07 20.19 -27.10
N GLY A 21 28.30 19.90 -27.52
CA GLY A 21 29.46 19.85 -26.64
C GLY A 21 29.60 18.51 -25.89
N GLU A 22 30.26 18.55 -24.75
CA GLU A 22 30.43 17.39 -23.86
C GLU A 22 29.41 17.47 -22.71
N PRO A 23 28.99 16.32 -22.14
CA PRO A 23 28.22 16.29 -20.90
C PRO A 23 28.93 17.13 -19.82
N PRO A 24 28.20 17.91 -19.00
CA PRO A 24 28.81 18.70 -17.93
C PRO A 24 29.57 17.81 -16.93
N GLU A 25 30.40 18.41 -16.08
CA GLU A 25 30.92 17.69 -14.91
C GLU A 25 29.72 17.34 -14.00
N LEU A 26 29.39 16.06 -13.94
CA LEU A 26 28.27 15.51 -13.19
C LEU A 26 28.70 15.18 -11.74
N GLY A 27 27.73 15.10 -10.81
CA GLY A 27 27.94 15.03 -9.36
C GLY A 27 28.91 13.96 -8.81
N GLU A 28 29.15 14.02 -7.49
CA GLU A 28 30.16 13.21 -6.79
C GLU A 28 29.82 11.70 -6.74
N SER A 29 28.54 11.35 -6.87
CA SER A 29 28.07 9.96 -6.94
C SER A 29 27.44 9.64 -8.31
N LYS A 30 27.32 8.33 -8.64
CA LYS A 30 26.73 7.91 -9.91
C LYS A 30 25.25 8.25 -10.01
N ILE A 31 24.51 8.18 -8.91
CA ILE A 31 23.09 8.55 -8.92
C ILE A 31 22.94 10.07 -9.10
N ASP A 32 23.72 10.88 -8.39
CA ASP A 32 23.69 12.34 -8.57
C ASP A 32 24.01 12.71 -10.02
N ALA A 33 25.04 12.07 -10.59
CA ALA A 33 25.40 12.28 -11.97
C ALA A 33 24.30 11.88 -12.97
N PHE A 34 23.56 10.81 -12.68
CA PHE A 34 22.43 10.37 -13.50
C PHE A 34 21.24 11.33 -13.39
N VAL A 35 20.92 11.80 -12.19
CA VAL A 35 19.86 12.79 -11.94
C VAL A 35 20.19 14.13 -12.59
N ASP A 36 21.43 14.60 -12.44
CA ASP A 36 21.94 15.81 -13.09
C ASP A 36 21.83 15.70 -14.62
N LEU A 37 22.19 14.54 -15.18
CA LEU A 37 22.04 14.28 -16.62
C LEU A 37 20.58 14.44 -17.06
N LEU A 38 19.63 13.79 -16.38
CA LEU A 38 18.20 13.91 -16.68
C LEU A 38 17.69 15.35 -16.55
N HIS A 39 18.20 16.09 -15.57
CA HIS A 39 17.85 17.49 -15.36
C HIS A 39 18.32 18.36 -16.53
N VAL A 40 19.60 18.27 -16.91
CA VAL A 40 20.17 19.09 -18.00
C VAL A 40 19.63 18.71 -19.38
N THR A 41 19.20 17.46 -19.59
CA THR A 41 18.62 16.99 -20.85
C THR A 41 17.09 17.04 -20.88
N SER A 42 16.43 17.53 -19.83
CA SER A 42 14.96 17.51 -19.70
C SER A 42 14.21 18.21 -20.83
N SER A 43 14.82 19.23 -21.45
CA SER A 43 14.26 19.96 -22.59
C SER A 43 14.63 19.37 -23.95
N ALA A 44 15.43 18.31 -24.00
CA ALA A 44 15.81 17.67 -25.25
C ALA A 44 14.62 16.93 -25.89
N GLU A 45 14.53 16.96 -27.21
CA GLU A 45 13.53 16.18 -27.94
C GLU A 45 13.78 14.68 -27.71
N HIS A 46 12.74 13.95 -27.30
CA HIS A 46 12.81 12.54 -26.87
C HIS A 46 13.63 12.28 -25.59
N GLY A 47 14.07 13.34 -24.89
CA GLY A 47 14.76 13.25 -23.62
C GLY A 47 13.90 12.60 -22.54
N PHE A 48 14.57 11.85 -21.66
CA PHE A 48 13.97 11.41 -20.41
C PHE A 48 14.04 12.58 -19.43
N SER A 49 13.06 12.67 -18.54
CA SER A 49 12.95 13.75 -17.57
C SER A 49 12.52 13.21 -16.22
N LEU A 50 12.96 13.87 -15.15
CA LEU A 50 12.50 13.56 -13.80
C LEU A 50 10.98 13.78 -13.72
N LEU A 51 10.30 12.89 -13.00
CA LEU A 51 8.87 13.06 -12.75
C LEU A 51 8.68 14.08 -11.62
N ASP A 52 7.96 15.16 -11.91
CA ASP A 52 7.62 16.15 -10.90
C ASP A 52 6.69 15.55 -9.83
N LEU A 53 7.18 15.48 -8.59
CA LEU A 53 6.40 15.00 -7.47
C LEU A 53 5.68 16.15 -6.76
N LEU A 54 4.40 15.96 -6.45
CA LEU A 54 3.63 16.80 -5.54
C LEU A 54 4.39 17.12 -4.25
N ASP A 55 4.35 18.37 -3.78
CA ASP A 55 5.01 18.79 -2.54
C ASP A 55 4.52 17.99 -1.32
N SER A 56 3.20 17.79 -1.22
CA SER A 56 2.57 16.97 -0.19
C SER A 56 1.52 16.03 -0.79
N SER A 57 1.60 14.76 -0.41
CA SER A 57 0.65 13.71 -0.77
C SER A 57 -0.35 13.40 0.36
N TYR A 58 -0.06 13.83 1.59
CA TYR A 58 -0.82 13.43 2.78
C TYR A 58 -2.25 13.97 2.83
N GLY A 59 -2.52 15.15 2.28
CA GLY A 59 -3.88 15.68 2.21
C GLY A 59 -4.81 14.77 1.39
N GLY A 60 -4.35 14.28 0.23
CA GLY A 60 -5.09 13.33 -0.59
C GLY A 60 -5.25 11.96 0.08
N ILE A 61 -4.22 11.47 0.79
CA ILE A 61 -4.30 10.21 1.55
C ILE A 61 -5.30 10.35 2.69
N ALA A 62 -5.28 11.46 3.44
CA ALA A 62 -6.11 11.71 4.62
C ALA A 62 -7.60 11.72 4.29
N VAL A 63 -7.98 12.31 3.16
CA VAL A 63 -9.38 12.38 2.72
C VAL A 63 -9.85 11.15 1.92
N GLY A 64 -8.98 10.15 1.73
CA GLY A 64 -9.30 8.95 0.96
C GLY A 64 -9.51 9.18 -0.53
N ASP A 65 -8.75 10.10 -1.15
CA ASP A 65 -8.86 10.35 -2.60
C ASP A 65 -8.35 9.14 -3.41
N ASP A 66 -9.26 8.48 -4.10
CA ASP A 66 -9.04 7.26 -4.87
C ASP A 66 -8.42 7.49 -6.25
N SER A 67 -8.19 8.75 -6.64
CA SER A 67 -7.62 9.09 -7.96
C SER A 67 -6.21 8.55 -8.19
N ARG A 68 -5.53 8.08 -7.12
CA ARG A 68 -4.20 7.43 -7.08
C ARG A 68 -2.92 8.28 -7.21
N PRO A 69 -2.86 9.54 -7.69
CA PRO A 69 -1.57 10.21 -7.84
C PRO A 69 -0.89 10.40 -6.48
N TRP A 70 -1.66 10.69 -5.42
CA TRP A 70 -1.14 10.88 -4.06
C TRP A 70 -0.45 9.63 -3.51
N ARG A 71 -1.02 8.44 -3.74
CA ARG A 71 -0.49 7.17 -3.24
C ARG A 71 0.84 6.83 -3.90
N LEU A 72 0.91 6.98 -5.22
CA LEU A 72 2.14 6.75 -5.98
C LEU A 72 3.25 7.72 -5.58
N HIS A 73 2.93 9.02 -5.51
CA HIS A 73 3.91 10.04 -5.13
C HIS A 73 4.41 9.84 -3.70
N TRP A 74 3.53 9.47 -2.78
CA TRP A 74 3.90 9.11 -1.41
C TRP A 74 4.82 7.89 -1.37
N ALA A 75 4.45 6.79 -2.04
CA ALA A 75 5.26 5.58 -2.07
C ALA A 75 6.65 5.82 -2.66
N ILE A 76 6.74 6.60 -3.76
CA ILE A 76 8.02 7.01 -4.37
C ILE A 76 8.89 7.79 -3.38
N LYS A 77 8.31 8.80 -2.71
CA LYS A 77 9.06 9.62 -1.74
C LYS A 77 9.56 8.77 -0.58
N VAL A 78 8.70 7.97 0.03
CA VAL A 78 9.07 7.10 1.15
C VAL A 78 10.02 5.98 0.73
N GLY A 79 9.94 5.51 -0.52
CA GLY A 79 10.88 4.54 -1.07
C GLY A 79 12.28 5.10 -1.31
N GLU A 80 12.45 6.42 -1.27
CA GLU A 80 13.69 7.13 -1.61
C GLU A 80 14.20 6.71 -3.00
N VAL A 81 13.32 6.74 -4.00
CA VAL A 81 13.69 6.47 -5.41
C VAL A 81 13.57 7.72 -6.25
N GLU A 82 14.39 7.81 -7.29
CA GLU A 82 14.32 8.90 -8.26
C GLU A 82 13.42 8.48 -9.43
N PRO A 83 12.22 9.08 -9.56
CA PRO A 83 11.30 8.74 -10.63
C PRO A 83 11.62 9.53 -11.90
N PHE A 84 11.56 8.87 -13.05
CA PHE A 84 11.74 9.52 -14.33
C PHE A 84 10.89 8.88 -15.44
N VAL A 85 10.62 9.64 -16.49
CA VAL A 85 9.69 9.29 -17.57
C VAL A 85 10.25 9.71 -18.92
N ALA A 86 9.69 9.17 -20.00
CA ALA A 86 10.04 9.56 -21.37
C ALA A 86 8.79 9.83 -22.22
N PRO A 87 8.86 10.77 -23.18
CA PRO A 87 7.83 10.95 -24.20
C PRO A 87 7.59 9.66 -25.01
N GLY A 88 6.32 9.34 -25.31
CA GLY A 88 5.96 8.16 -26.11
C GLY A 88 5.97 6.83 -25.34
N LEU A 89 6.20 6.85 -24.03
CA LEU A 89 6.08 5.72 -23.12
C LEU A 89 5.01 5.99 -22.06
N GLU A 90 3.83 6.45 -22.49
CA GLU A 90 2.76 6.84 -21.57
C GLU A 90 2.37 5.70 -20.62
N GLY A 91 2.25 6.02 -19.33
CA GLY A 91 1.93 5.06 -18.27
C GLY A 91 3.12 4.28 -17.71
N LEU A 92 4.33 4.44 -18.29
CA LEU A 92 5.56 3.83 -17.79
C LEU A 92 6.40 4.85 -17.00
N ILE A 93 6.71 4.51 -15.75
CA ILE A 93 7.55 5.29 -14.85
C ILE A 93 8.77 4.45 -14.51
N PHE A 94 9.95 5.04 -14.60
CA PHE A 94 11.19 4.42 -14.17
C PHE A 94 11.53 4.88 -12.76
N LEU A 95 12.00 3.97 -11.92
CA LEU A 95 12.41 4.24 -10.53
C LEU A 95 13.88 3.86 -10.40
N ALA A 96 14.75 4.83 -10.23
CA ALA A 96 16.16 4.58 -9.93
C ALA A 96 16.39 4.56 -8.41
N ASP A 97 17.07 3.52 -7.92
CA ASP A 97 17.43 3.41 -6.52
C ASP A 97 18.47 4.49 -6.15
N THR A 98 18.15 5.35 -5.19
CA THR A 98 19.14 6.30 -4.64
C THR A 98 20.22 5.61 -3.82
N ILE A 99 19.90 4.44 -3.28
CA ILE A 99 20.78 3.63 -2.43
C ILE A 99 21.25 2.44 -3.24
N ALA A 100 22.57 2.31 -3.37
CA ALA A 100 23.16 1.20 -4.12
C ALA A 100 22.96 -0.15 -3.41
N ASP A 101 22.88 -1.22 -4.19
CA ASP A 101 22.92 -2.59 -3.69
C ASP A 101 24.31 -2.92 -3.08
N PRO A 102 24.50 -4.09 -2.43
CA PRO A 102 25.76 -4.45 -1.78
C PRO A 102 26.96 -4.53 -2.73
N GLU A 103 26.73 -4.60 -4.04
CA GLU A 103 27.77 -4.56 -5.08
C GLU A 103 28.06 -3.12 -5.57
N GLY A 104 27.39 -2.11 -5.02
CA GLY A 104 27.52 -0.71 -5.38
C GLY A 104 26.77 -0.34 -6.66
N ARG A 105 25.70 -1.07 -7.01
CA ARG A 105 24.85 -0.80 -8.18
C ARG A 105 23.55 -0.11 -7.79
N HIS A 106 23.26 1.01 -8.45
CA HIS A 106 21.94 1.65 -8.41
C HIS A 106 21.05 0.99 -9.47
N ARG A 107 20.08 0.20 -9.01
CA ARG A 107 19.15 -0.53 -9.87
C ARG A 107 18.09 0.42 -10.41
N VAL A 108 17.52 0.07 -11.56
CA VAL A 108 16.40 0.82 -12.15
C VAL A 108 15.26 -0.14 -12.44
N TYR A 109 14.08 0.19 -11.94
CA TYR A 109 12.86 -0.58 -12.11
C TYR A 109 11.86 0.20 -12.94
N THR A 110 10.80 -0.47 -13.38
CA THR A 110 9.66 0.21 -13.98
C THR A 110 8.37 -0.08 -13.25
N LEU A 111 7.50 0.92 -13.20
CA LEU A 111 6.09 0.79 -12.89
C LEU A 111 5.28 1.09 -14.15
N LYS A 112 4.28 0.27 -14.41
CA LYS A 112 3.30 0.44 -15.48
C LYS A 112 1.90 0.44 -14.89
N ASP A 113 1.18 1.54 -15.07
CA ASP A 113 -0.19 1.71 -14.56
C ASP A 113 -0.34 1.42 -13.04
N GLY A 114 0.71 1.72 -12.27
CA GLY A 114 0.77 1.50 -10.82
C GLY A 114 1.11 0.07 -10.40
N MET A 115 1.47 -0.80 -11.34
CA MET A 115 1.96 -2.16 -11.10
C MET A 115 3.42 -2.29 -11.54
N ARG A 116 4.10 -3.36 -11.14
CA ARG A 116 5.43 -3.69 -11.67
C ARG A 116 5.44 -3.75 -13.19
N GLY A 117 6.39 -3.07 -13.81
CA GLY A 117 6.65 -3.09 -15.24
C GLY A 117 7.62 -4.21 -15.64
N ASP A 118 7.75 -4.42 -16.95
CA ASP A 118 8.54 -5.52 -17.51
C ASP A 118 10.06 -5.21 -17.62
N LEU A 119 10.45 -3.96 -17.36
CA LEU A 119 11.84 -3.51 -17.50
C LEU A 119 12.51 -3.36 -16.13
N GLU A 120 13.66 -4.01 -16.01
CA GLU A 120 14.52 -4.01 -14.84
C GLU A 120 15.97 -3.93 -15.31
N PHE A 121 16.77 -3.08 -14.67
CA PHE A 121 18.17 -2.87 -14.99
C PHE A 121 19.02 -3.05 -13.74
N ALA A 122 20.02 -3.92 -13.82
CA ALA A 122 20.92 -4.20 -12.70
C ALA A 122 21.76 -2.99 -12.28
N ASP A 123 21.98 -2.03 -13.20
CA ASP A 123 22.68 -0.77 -12.92
C ASP A 123 22.26 0.36 -13.87
N LEU A 124 22.69 1.59 -13.55
CA LEU A 124 22.47 2.79 -14.37
C LEU A 124 23.11 2.71 -15.76
N ALA A 125 24.16 1.92 -15.95
CA ALA A 125 24.78 1.78 -17.26
C ALA A 125 23.90 0.97 -18.22
N GLY A 126 23.25 -0.09 -17.71
CA GLY A 126 22.21 -0.82 -18.42
C GLY A 126 21.01 0.07 -18.77
N ALA A 127 20.54 0.85 -17.80
CA ALA A 127 19.45 1.81 -18.02
C ALA A 127 19.82 2.84 -19.11
N LEU A 128 20.98 3.50 -19.01
CA LEU A 128 21.44 4.47 -20.01
C LEU A 128 21.61 3.85 -21.40
N ARG A 129 22.09 2.61 -21.49
CA ARG A 129 22.21 1.88 -22.75
C ARG A 129 20.86 1.71 -23.43
N TRP A 130 19.84 1.32 -22.67
CA TRP A 130 18.49 1.17 -23.20
C TRP A 130 17.83 2.52 -23.51
N MET A 131 17.96 3.52 -22.62
CA MET A 131 17.47 4.89 -22.86
C MET A 131 18.04 5.48 -24.16
N THR A 132 19.34 5.27 -24.41
CA THR A 132 20.00 5.68 -25.67
C THR A 132 19.36 5.00 -26.88
N ALA A 133 19.12 3.69 -26.79
CA ALA A 133 18.47 2.93 -27.86
C ALA A 133 17.03 3.39 -28.10
N GLN A 134 16.29 3.71 -27.04
CA GLN A 134 14.92 4.23 -27.12
C GLN A 134 14.87 5.59 -27.83
N VAL A 135 15.81 6.50 -27.52
CA VAL A 135 15.92 7.80 -28.21
C VAL A 135 16.17 7.58 -29.70
N ARG A 136 17.13 6.72 -30.05
CA ARG A 136 17.47 6.40 -31.45
C ARG A 136 16.33 5.71 -32.20
N HIS A 137 15.60 4.81 -31.54
CA HIS A 137 14.40 4.19 -32.09
C HIS A 137 13.33 5.23 -32.39
N THR A 138 13.09 6.15 -31.46
CA THR A 138 12.12 7.24 -31.63
C THR A 138 12.50 8.17 -32.79
N LYS A 139 13.81 8.36 -33.03
CA LYS A 139 14.35 9.09 -34.20
C LYS A 139 14.30 8.30 -35.51
N GLY A 140 13.95 7.02 -35.48
CA GLY A 140 13.95 6.12 -36.63
C GLY A 140 15.35 5.61 -37.03
N GLU A 141 16.35 5.76 -36.16
CA GLU A 141 17.70 5.23 -36.35
C GLU A 141 17.81 3.76 -35.94
N HIS A 142 16.93 3.31 -35.04
CA HIS A 142 16.75 1.89 -34.70
C HIS A 142 15.37 1.40 -35.09
N ASP A 143 15.29 0.15 -35.53
CA ASP A 143 14.02 -0.56 -35.69
C ASP A 143 13.61 -1.32 -34.41
N ASP A 144 12.40 -1.88 -34.41
CA ASP A 144 11.85 -2.60 -33.27
C ASP A 144 12.70 -3.83 -32.87
N GLN A 145 13.36 -4.47 -33.84
CA GLN A 145 14.19 -5.66 -33.57
C GLN A 145 15.49 -5.27 -32.88
N GLU A 146 16.10 -4.17 -33.33
CA GLU A 146 17.30 -3.61 -32.71
C GLU A 146 17.02 -3.13 -31.28
N LEU A 147 15.91 -2.41 -31.06
CA LEU A 147 15.49 -1.99 -29.72
C LEU A 147 15.27 -3.20 -28.80
N GLN A 148 14.55 -4.23 -29.27
CA GLN A 148 14.29 -5.44 -28.50
C GLN A 148 15.58 -6.23 -28.18
N ALA A 149 16.53 -6.27 -29.12
CA ALA A 149 17.83 -6.91 -28.89
C ALA A 149 18.62 -6.17 -27.80
N ILE A 150 18.68 -4.82 -27.87
CA ILE A 150 19.36 -4.01 -26.85
C ILE A 150 18.66 -4.14 -25.50
N GLN A 151 17.33 -4.13 -25.46
CA GLN A 151 16.56 -4.39 -24.25
C GLN A 151 16.94 -5.74 -23.64
N SER A 152 16.99 -6.81 -24.44
CA SER A 152 17.32 -8.16 -23.95
C SER A 152 18.75 -8.26 -23.38
N GLU A 153 19.67 -7.41 -23.85
CA GLU A 153 21.05 -7.38 -23.35
C GLU A 153 21.27 -6.41 -22.17
N ALA A 154 20.48 -5.34 -22.10
CA ALA A 154 20.62 -4.28 -21.10
C ALA A 154 19.76 -4.51 -19.86
N SER A 155 18.59 -5.12 -20.05
CA SER A 155 17.70 -5.50 -18.95
C SER A 155 18.13 -6.83 -18.34
N ALA A 156 17.73 -7.06 -17.09
CA ALA A 156 17.96 -8.30 -16.37
C ALA A 156 16.75 -8.61 -15.51
N LEU A 157 16.40 -9.89 -15.36
CA LEU A 157 15.45 -10.30 -14.33
C LEU A 157 16.15 -10.24 -12.98
N LEU A 158 15.76 -9.29 -12.14
CA LEU A 158 16.26 -9.13 -10.79
C LEU A 158 15.32 -9.90 -9.86
N ASP A 159 15.68 -11.15 -9.54
CA ASP A 159 14.95 -12.06 -8.65
C ASP A 159 15.88 -12.58 -7.53
N ASP A 160 16.58 -11.64 -6.88
CA ASP A 160 17.60 -11.91 -5.87
C ASP A 160 17.14 -11.50 -4.46
N GLU A 161 17.92 -11.88 -3.43
CA GLU A 161 17.57 -11.60 -2.03
C GLU A 161 17.48 -10.10 -1.71
N TRP A 162 18.19 -9.26 -2.47
CA TRP A 162 18.08 -7.80 -2.31
C TRP A 162 16.70 -7.33 -2.73
N GLU A 163 16.22 -7.82 -3.87
CA GLU A 163 14.96 -7.43 -4.47
C GLU A 163 13.73 -8.02 -3.76
N LYS A 164 13.86 -9.19 -3.13
CA LYS A 164 12.80 -9.88 -2.38
C LYS A 164 12.42 -9.28 -1.03
N GLY A 165 13.27 -8.42 -0.50
CA GLY A 165 13.17 -7.94 0.87
C GLY A 165 13.01 -6.43 1.00
N PRO A 166 12.79 -5.94 2.23
CA PRO A 166 12.66 -4.51 2.53
C PRO A 166 13.96 -3.73 2.28
N THR A 167 15.06 -4.38 1.89
CA THR A 167 16.27 -3.72 1.44
C THR A 167 16.12 -3.08 0.07
N SER A 168 15.27 -3.63 -0.81
CA SER A 168 14.92 -3.07 -2.11
C SER A 168 13.95 -1.91 -2.01
N ALA A 169 14.22 -0.84 -2.76
CA ALA A 169 13.33 0.30 -2.83
C ALA A 169 12.04 -0.05 -3.59
N LEU A 170 12.14 -0.86 -4.66
CA LEU A 170 10.96 -1.35 -5.39
C LEU A 170 10.02 -2.11 -4.46
N TYR A 171 10.56 -3.03 -3.66
CA TYR A 171 9.76 -3.80 -2.69
C TYR A 171 9.00 -2.86 -1.75
N ILE A 172 9.69 -1.84 -1.21
CA ILE A 172 9.04 -0.85 -0.34
C ILE A 172 7.96 -0.07 -1.09
N VAL A 173 8.23 0.40 -2.31
CA VAL A 173 7.25 1.14 -3.12
C VAL A 173 6.02 0.28 -3.39
N GLU A 174 6.19 -0.97 -3.81
CA GLU A 174 5.10 -1.91 -4.07
C GLU A 174 4.27 -2.16 -2.80
N GLU A 175 4.93 -2.42 -1.67
CA GLU A 175 4.24 -2.69 -0.42
C GLU A 175 3.49 -1.47 0.13
N LEU A 176 4.05 -0.27 -0.02
CA LEU A 176 3.34 0.98 0.30
C LEU A 176 2.15 1.18 -0.65
N LEU A 177 2.33 0.91 -1.94
CA LEU A 177 1.27 0.88 -2.94
C LEU A 177 0.25 -0.23 -2.74
N ASP A 178 0.46 -1.17 -1.82
CA ASP A 178 -0.51 -2.19 -1.44
C ASP A 178 -1.11 -1.94 -0.04
N THR A 179 -0.48 -1.12 0.80
CA THR A 179 -1.01 -0.77 2.13
C THR A 179 -2.34 0.00 2.02
N PRO A 180 -3.38 -0.40 2.79
CA PRO A 180 -4.70 0.25 2.75
C PRO A 180 -4.77 1.54 3.60
N LEU A 181 -3.71 2.36 3.54
CA LEU A 181 -3.55 3.51 4.44
C LEU A 181 -4.64 4.57 4.22
N PHE A 182 -4.93 4.91 2.96
CA PHE A 182 -5.93 5.92 2.63
C PHE A 182 -7.36 5.42 2.91
N GLU A 183 -7.65 4.13 2.68
CA GLU A 183 -8.93 3.55 3.08
C GLU A 183 -9.09 3.54 4.60
N ALA A 184 -8.01 3.27 5.34
CA ALA A 184 -8.04 3.32 6.80
C ALA A 184 -8.33 4.73 7.31
N TRP A 185 -7.64 5.74 6.76
CA TRP A 185 -7.83 7.14 7.13
C TRP A 185 -9.22 7.67 6.75
N ASP A 186 -9.77 7.28 5.61
CA ASP A 186 -11.16 7.60 5.29
C ASP A 186 -12.16 6.82 6.16
N ALA A 187 -11.89 5.57 6.52
CA ALA A 187 -12.76 4.78 7.38
C ALA A 187 -12.93 5.39 8.79
N ILE A 188 -11.90 6.07 9.31
CA ILE A 188 -12.01 6.82 10.58
C ILE A 188 -13.16 7.83 10.53
N SER A 189 -13.40 8.47 9.39
CA SER A 189 -14.52 9.41 9.24
C SER A 189 -15.89 8.80 9.53
N ARG A 190 -15.99 7.47 9.61
CA ARG A 190 -17.21 6.70 9.88
C ARG A 190 -17.12 5.90 11.19
N GLY A 191 -16.10 6.12 12.02
CA GLY A 191 -15.82 5.31 13.20
C GLY A 191 -15.40 3.88 12.86
N GLN A 192 -14.92 3.64 11.65
CA GLN A 192 -14.52 2.33 11.14
C GLN A 192 -13.00 2.25 11.03
N TRP A 193 -12.49 1.01 11.01
CA TRP A 193 -11.08 0.75 10.72
C TRP A 193 -10.94 -0.61 10.02
N PRO A 194 -10.15 -0.71 8.95
CA PRO A 194 -9.92 -1.98 8.29
C PRO A 194 -9.19 -2.93 9.25
N LEU A 195 -9.63 -4.19 9.31
CA LEU A 195 -8.85 -5.24 9.97
C LEU A 195 -7.60 -5.52 9.11
N VAL A 196 -6.44 -5.14 9.62
CA VAL A 196 -5.12 -5.39 9.04
C VAL A 196 -4.35 -6.28 10.00
N GLU A 197 -3.93 -7.46 9.54
CA GLU A 197 -3.11 -8.35 10.36
C GLU A 197 -1.70 -7.75 10.47
N SER A 198 -1.18 -7.70 11.70
CA SER A 198 0.25 -7.43 11.92
C SER A 198 1.03 -8.65 11.45
N ASP A 199 2.05 -8.45 10.61
CA ASP A 199 2.99 -9.52 10.25
C ASP A 199 3.85 -9.96 11.46
N GLY A 200 3.85 -9.16 12.55
CA GLY A 200 4.57 -9.47 13.78
C GLY A 200 6.07 -9.32 13.64
N SER A 201 6.52 -8.64 12.58
CA SER A 201 7.92 -8.38 12.33
C SER A 201 8.49 -7.38 13.33
N ASP A 202 9.78 -7.56 13.64
CA ASP A 202 10.53 -6.60 14.43
C ASP A 202 10.83 -5.33 13.61
N PRO A 203 10.93 -4.15 14.25
CA PRO A 203 11.25 -2.92 13.54
C PRO A 203 12.65 -2.97 12.94
N ALA A 204 12.76 -2.58 11.67
CA ALA A 204 14.03 -2.53 10.95
C ALA A 204 14.87 -1.30 11.36
N VAL A 205 15.49 -1.37 12.54
CA VAL A 205 16.26 -0.27 13.16
C VAL A 205 17.76 -0.27 12.85
N GLU A 206 18.24 -1.25 12.10
CA GLU A 206 19.64 -1.30 11.67
C GLU A 206 19.96 -0.08 10.81
N ARG A 207 20.70 0.90 11.38
CA ARG A 207 21.07 2.20 10.78
C ARG A 207 22.09 2.07 9.62
N GLU A 208 21.91 1.06 8.79
CA GLU A 208 22.54 0.91 7.48
C GLU A 208 21.76 1.69 6.43
N ASP A 209 22.29 1.83 5.21
CA ASP A 209 21.62 2.56 4.15
C ASP A 209 20.17 2.05 3.94
N GLY A 210 19.23 2.98 3.83
CA GLY A 210 17.81 2.70 3.61
C GLY A 210 17.04 2.29 4.87
N TRP A 211 17.61 2.47 6.06
CA TRP A 211 16.91 2.16 7.31
C TRP A 211 15.61 2.96 7.49
N GLN A 212 15.56 4.20 7.02
CA GLN A 212 14.39 5.08 7.19
C GLN A 212 13.20 4.62 6.36
N ARG A 213 13.42 4.22 5.10
CA ARG A 213 12.38 3.63 4.24
C ARG A 213 11.87 2.29 4.78
N ARG A 214 12.77 1.44 5.31
CA ARG A 214 12.39 0.18 5.98
C ARG A 214 11.53 0.42 7.20
N LEU A 215 11.98 1.34 8.07
CA LEU A 215 11.25 1.72 9.27
C LEU A 215 9.90 2.35 8.91
N SER A 216 9.82 3.17 7.86
CA SER A 216 8.58 3.80 7.42
C SER A 216 7.54 2.79 6.94
N LEU A 217 7.95 1.77 6.19
CA LEU A 217 7.07 0.67 5.80
C LEU A 217 6.58 -0.08 7.04
N TRP A 218 7.48 -0.43 7.96
CA TRP A 218 7.14 -1.12 9.20
C TRP A 218 6.15 -0.30 10.04
N LEU A 219 6.42 1.00 10.27
CA LEU A 219 5.55 1.90 11.03
C LEU A 219 4.17 2.01 10.40
N THR A 220 4.09 2.11 9.07
CA THR A 220 2.82 2.16 8.34
C THR A 220 2.01 0.89 8.56
N ARG A 221 2.61 -0.29 8.40
CA ARG A 221 1.94 -1.59 8.62
C ARG A 221 1.53 -1.77 10.08
N ARG A 222 2.42 -1.44 11.00
CA ARG A 222 2.19 -1.54 12.45
C ARG A 222 1.03 -0.65 12.86
N PHE A 223 1.04 0.62 12.46
CA PHE A 223 -0.03 1.56 12.74
C PHE A 223 -1.37 1.07 12.18
N LEU A 224 -1.39 0.51 10.96
CA LEU A 224 -2.59 -0.08 10.40
C LEU A 224 -3.14 -1.26 11.20
N ALA A 225 -2.26 -2.07 11.78
CA ALA A 225 -2.66 -3.22 12.59
C ALA A 225 -3.09 -2.84 14.02
N THR A 226 -2.40 -1.91 14.66
CA THR A 226 -2.57 -1.61 16.11
C THR A 226 -3.31 -0.32 16.40
N ARG A 227 -3.39 0.60 15.43
CA ARG A 227 -3.86 2.00 15.59
C ARG A 227 -3.00 2.84 16.54
N ALA A 228 -1.82 2.36 16.89
CA ALA A 228 -0.89 3.03 17.78
C ALA A 228 0.47 3.15 17.09
N LEU A 229 1.11 4.30 17.24
CA LEU A 229 2.47 4.48 16.77
C LEU A 229 3.45 4.02 17.84
N GLU A 230 4.18 2.95 17.54
CA GLU A 230 5.23 2.42 18.42
C GLU A 230 6.59 2.71 17.79
N LEU A 231 7.18 3.87 18.13
CA LEU A 231 8.55 4.17 17.71
C LEU A 231 9.55 3.28 18.48
N PRO A 232 10.57 2.71 17.81
CA PRO A 232 11.61 1.97 18.50
C PRO A 232 12.39 2.86 19.48
N ASP A 233 12.74 2.33 20.65
CA ASP A 233 13.39 3.07 21.75
C ASP A 233 14.69 3.80 21.34
N GLU A 234 15.38 3.30 20.33
CA GLU A 234 16.68 3.81 19.86
C GLU A 234 16.56 4.86 18.74
N ILE A 235 15.35 5.14 18.25
CA ILE A 235 15.10 6.04 17.12
C ILE A 235 14.21 7.20 17.57
N GLY A 236 14.75 8.41 17.55
CA GLY A 236 13.97 9.63 17.71
C GLY A 236 13.42 10.13 16.37
N VAL A 237 12.28 10.83 16.40
CA VAL A 237 11.73 11.55 15.23
C VAL A 237 12.74 12.55 14.64
N SER A 238 13.59 13.12 15.50
CA SER A 238 14.68 14.02 15.11
C SER A 238 15.79 13.35 14.30
N ASP A 239 15.90 12.02 14.37
CA ASP A 239 16.92 11.24 13.66
C ASP A 239 16.52 10.96 12.20
N MET A 240 15.26 11.23 11.84
CA MET A 240 14.70 10.98 10.51
C MET A 240 14.76 12.23 9.63
N ASP A 241 14.98 12.02 8.35
CA ASP A 241 14.91 13.04 7.31
C ASP A 241 13.48 13.52 7.09
N ALA A 242 13.34 14.67 6.41
CA ALA A 242 12.08 15.38 6.30
C ALA A 242 10.92 14.53 5.76
N VAL A 243 11.19 13.66 4.77
CA VAL A 243 10.17 12.79 4.17
C VAL A 243 9.62 11.79 5.19
N HIS A 244 10.51 11.07 5.88
CA HIS A 244 10.11 10.04 6.84
C HIS A 244 9.58 10.62 8.15
N ARG A 245 10.14 11.76 8.57
CA ARG A 245 9.60 12.55 9.68
C ARG A 245 8.17 12.99 9.42
N SER A 246 7.87 13.46 8.20
CA SER A 246 6.52 13.86 7.82
C SER A 246 5.52 12.72 7.95
N LEU A 247 5.89 11.50 7.52
CA LEU A 247 5.07 10.30 7.75
C LEU A 247 4.77 10.12 9.24
N VAL A 248 5.81 10.14 10.09
CA VAL A 248 5.68 9.95 11.53
C VAL A 248 4.79 11.02 12.16
N ASP A 249 5.00 12.30 11.81
CA ASP A 249 4.20 13.41 12.32
C ASP A 249 2.71 13.23 11.99
N HIS A 250 2.38 12.78 10.78
CA HIS A 250 1.00 12.49 10.39
C HIS A 250 0.42 11.25 11.11
N LEU A 251 1.21 10.20 11.32
CA LEU A 251 0.75 9.04 12.10
C LEU A 251 0.47 9.43 13.57
N ILE A 252 1.30 10.30 14.16
CA ILE A 252 1.08 10.85 15.50
C ILE A 252 -0.23 11.65 15.56
N ASP A 253 -0.46 12.55 14.59
CA ASP A 253 -1.68 13.36 14.49
C ASP A 253 -2.93 12.46 14.44
N PHE A 254 -2.90 11.41 13.60
CA PHE A 254 -4.00 10.46 13.51
C PHE A 254 -4.18 9.63 14.79
N GLU A 255 -3.12 9.12 15.41
CA GLU A 255 -3.22 8.39 16.68
C GLU A 255 -3.88 9.24 17.76
N GLN A 256 -3.42 10.49 17.92
CA GLN A 256 -3.94 11.42 18.92
C GLN A 256 -5.41 11.73 18.66
N ALA A 257 -5.77 11.99 17.40
CA ALA A 257 -7.15 12.25 17.00
C ALA A 257 -8.07 11.04 17.26
N ILE A 258 -7.63 9.83 16.93
CA ILE A 258 -8.38 8.59 17.19
C ILE A 258 -8.64 8.41 18.69
N HIS A 259 -7.62 8.58 19.53
CA HIS A 259 -7.73 8.37 20.97
C HIS A 259 -8.49 9.49 21.70
N ALA A 260 -8.41 10.72 21.22
CA ALA A 260 -9.14 11.85 21.78
C ALA A 260 -10.57 12.00 21.23
N GLY A 261 -10.87 11.37 20.08
CA GLY A 261 -12.09 11.62 19.32
C GLY A 261 -12.11 13.00 18.65
N ASP A 262 -10.92 13.58 18.43
CA ASP A 262 -10.73 14.90 17.85
C ASP A 262 -10.59 14.84 16.32
N MET A 263 -10.64 16.00 15.67
CA MET A 263 -10.37 16.12 14.24
C MET A 263 -8.86 16.02 13.97
N PRO A 264 -8.38 15.13 13.08
CA PRO A 264 -6.98 15.15 12.68
C PRO A 264 -6.61 16.47 12.02
N LYS A 265 -5.49 17.06 12.41
CA LYS A 265 -5.05 18.37 11.91
C LYS A 265 -4.90 18.39 10.39
N ILE A 266 -4.39 17.31 9.80
CA ILE A 266 -4.22 17.22 8.33
C ILE A 266 -5.56 17.33 7.58
N ILE A 267 -6.67 16.92 8.18
CA ILE A 267 -8.01 17.09 7.60
C ILE A 267 -8.41 18.57 7.63
N GLU A 268 -8.18 19.27 8.75
CA GLU A 268 -8.47 20.70 8.88
C GLU A 268 -7.64 21.54 7.90
N ASP A 269 -6.34 21.26 7.81
CA ASP A 269 -5.42 21.92 6.88
C ASP A 269 -5.85 21.67 5.42
N THR A 270 -6.28 20.44 5.10
CA THR A 270 -6.78 20.09 3.76
C THR A 270 -8.10 20.81 3.44
N ALA A 271 -9.01 20.96 4.41
CA ALA A 271 -10.27 21.68 4.26
C ALA A 271 -10.08 23.20 4.02
N ALA A 272 -8.96 23.75 4.49
CA ALA A 272 -8.56 25.14 4.30
C ALA A 272 -7.67 25.37 3.06
N SER A 273 -7.27 24.31 2.37
CA SER A 273 -6.36 24.39 1.21
C SER A 273 -6.99 25.07 -0.01
N GLU A 274 -6.14 25.51 -0.94
CA GLU A 274 -6.55 26.15 -2.18
C GLU A 274 -7.11 25.16 -3.21
N ASP A 275 -6.86 23.85 -3.06
CA ASP A 275 -7.39 22.81 -3.95
C ASP A 275 -8.90 22.60 -3.66
N PRO A 276 -9.82 22.99 -4.56
CA PRO A 276 -11.25 22.93 -4.30
C PRO A 276 -11.76 21.48 -4.17
N LYS A 277 -11.11 20.53 -4.85
CA LYS A 277 -11.51 19.11 -4.81
C LYS A 277 -11.14 18.54 -3.44
N LEU A 278 -9.88 18.67 -3.03
CA LEU A 278 -9.42 18.16 -1.74
C LEU A 278 -10.13 18.86 -0.59
N ALA A 279 -10.32 20.17 -0.66
CA ALA A 279 -11.05 20.90 0.37
C ALA A 279 -12.51 20.45 0.50
N ALA A 280 -13.18 20.13 -0.60
CA ALA A 280 -14.54 19.57 -0.56
C ALA A 280 -14.56 18.16 0.05
N MET A 281 -13.60 17.30 -0.30
CA MET A 281 -13.47 15.96 0.26
C MET A 281 -13.19 16.00 1.76
N ALA A 282 -12.31 16.90 2.21
CA ALA A 282 -12.01 17.10 3.62
C ALA A 282 -13.25 17.58 4.41
N ARG A 283 -14.03 18.53 3.88
CA ARG A 283 -15.28 18.96 4.54
C ARG A 283 -16.29 17.81 4.64
N ALA A 284 -16.42 17.00 3.59
CA ALA A 284 -17.28 15.82 3.63
C ALA A 284 -16.76 14.77 4.63
N TRP A 285 -15.45 14.63 4.78
CA TRP A 285 -14.83 13.79 5.82
C TRP A 285 -15.20 14.30 7.21
N MET A 286 -15.06 15.61 7.46
CA MET A 286 -15.39 16.25 8.74
C MET A 286 -16.86 16.04 9.12
N GLU A 287 -17.78 16.24 8.16
CA GLU A 287 -19.21 16.04 8.38
C GLU A 287 -19.55 14.59 8.78
N ARG A 288 -18.92 13.60 8.13
CA ARG A 288 -19.09 12.19 8.52
C ARG A 288 -18.55 11.95 9.92
N HIS A 289 -17.38 12.50 10.23
CA HIS A 289 -16.71 12.32 11.51
C HIS A 289 -17.54 12.87 12.67
N ASP A 290 -18.04 14.09 12.54
CA ASP A 290 -18.94 14.67 13.53
C ASP A 290 -20.26 13.90 13.65
N GLY A 291 -20.79 13.40 12.54
CA GLY A 291 -22.01 12.61 12.50
C GLY A 291 -21.93 11.35 13.37
N TRP A 292 -20.86 10.54 13.26
CA TRP A 292 -20.74 9.34 14.08
C TRP A 292 -20.33 9.65 15.52
N ARG A 293 -19.48 10.66 15.75
CA ARG A 293 -19.07 11.07 17.10
C ARG A 293 -20.26 11.55 17.92
N THR A 294 -21.15 12.33 17.32
CA THR A 294 -22.38 12.79 17.97
C THR A 294 -23.38 11.66 18.19
N ALA A 295 -23.49 10.71 17.26
CA ALA A 295 -24.29 9.49 17.45
C ALA A 295 -23.77 8.59 18.58
N ALA A 296 -22.44 8.51 18.76
CA ALA A 296 -21.81 7.79 19.87
C ALA A 296 -21.88 8.52 21.22
N SER A 297 -22.17 9.83 21.20
CA SER A 297 -22.26 10.69 22.39
C SER A 297 -23.69 10.86 22.94
N VAL A 298 -24.66 10.10 22.44
CA VAL A 298 -26.02 10.08 23.00
C VAL A 298 -25.93 9.45 24.40
N PRO A 299 -26.27 10.17 25.49
CA PRO A 299 -26.35 9.57 26.82
C PRO A 299 -27.30 8.38 26.78
N GLY A 300 -26.95 7.29 27.47
CA GLY A 300 -27.86 6.16 27.65
C GLY A 300 -29.23 6.68 28.12
N PRO A 301 -30.34 6.10 27.62
CA PRO A 301 -31.65 6.66 27.82
C PRO A 301 -31.92 6.82 29.32
N ASP A 302 -32.28 8.03 29.75
CA ASP A 302 -33.07 8.16 30.97
C ASP A 302 -34.32 7.30 30.76
N GLU A 303 -34.67 6.50 31.78
CA GLU A 303 -35.85 5.63 31.81
C GLU A 303 -37.13 6.47 31.64
N ASP A 304 -37.49 6.86 30.40
CA ASP A 304 -38.83 7.32 29.98
C ASP A 304 -38.80 7.88 28.53
N ASP A 305 -38.38 7.10 27.52
CA ASP A 305 -38.76 7.40 26.13
C ASP A 305 -39.33 6.16 25.42
N PRO A 306 -40.66 6.10 25.19
CA PRO A 306 -41.30 4.96 24.58
C PRO A 306 -41.30 5.12 23.06
N TYR A 307 -40.19 4.91 22.35
CA TYR A 307 -40.14 4.49 20.93
C TYR A 307 -38.66 4.31 20.52
N VAL A 308 -38.10 3.12 20.78
CA VAL A 308 -36.89 2.66 20.08
C VAL A 308 -37.36 1.97 18.80
N ASP A 309 -37.13 2.57 17.64
CA ASP A 309 -37.22 1.83 16.38
C ASP A 309 -36.09 0.80 16.37
N GLU A 310 -36.45 -0.48 16.19
CA GLU A 310 -35.50 -1.59 16.06
C GLU A 310 -34.42 -1.28 15.00
N PRO A 311 -33.15 -1.70 15.22
CA PRO A 311 -32.12 -1.56 14.21
C PRO A 311 -32.58 -2.17 12.89
N PRO A 312 -32.20 -1.59 11.73
CA PRO A 312 -32.68 -2.06 10.44
C PRO A 312 -32.34 -3.56 10.27
N PRO A 313 -33.28 -4.38 9.80
CA PRO A 313 -33.08 -5.83 9.71
C PRO A 313 -31.90 -6.17 8.79
N PHE A 314 -31.13 -7.19 9.18
CA PHE A 314 -30.01 -7.73 8.41
C PHE A 314 -30.40 -7.94 6.94
N GLN A 315 -29.73 -7.24 6.02
CA GLN A 315 -30.08 -7.32 4.60
C GLN A 315 -29.61 -8.65 3.99
N HIS A 316 -30.56 -9.55 3.75
CA HIS A 316 -30.32 -10.86 3.15
C HIS A 316 -29.99 -10.79 1.65
N THR A 317 -28.71 -10.61 1.31
CA THR A 317 -28.22 -10.83 -0.07
C THR A 317 -28.45 -12.30 -0.51
N PRO A 318 -28.51 -12.59 -1.82
CA PRO A 318 -28.61 -13.98 -2.30
C PRO A 318 -27.48 -14.89 -1.80
N PHE A 319 -26.30 -14.30 -1.54
CA PHE A 319 -25.15 -14.99 -0.96
C PHE A 319 -25.38 -15.33 0.52
N THR A 320 -25.80 -14.36 1.34
CA THR A 320 -26.02 -14.60 2.78
C THR A 320 -27.17 -15.59 3.03
N ARG A 321 -28.19 -15.65 2.16
CA ARG A 321 -29.23 -16.70 2.23
C ARG A 321 -28.70 -18.10 1.96
N LYS A 322 -27.80 -18.25 0.97
CA LYS A 322 -27.18 -19.54 0.68
C LYS A 322 -26.24 -19.97 1.81
N LEU A 323 -25.44 -19.04 2.32
CA LEU A 323 -24.53 -19.29 3.44
C LEU A 323 -25.30 -19.69 4.70
N LEU A 324 -26.38 -18.98 5.04
CA LEU A 324 -27.25 -19.30 6.18
C LEU A 324 -27.84 -20.70 6.06
N SER A 325 -28.38 -21.05 4.89
CA SER A 325 -28.95 -22.39 4.67
C SER A 325 -27.91 -23.50 4.78
N ALA A 326 -26.69 -23.27 4.27
CA ALA A 326 -25.63 -24.27 4.29
C ALA A 326 -25.04 -24.45 5.69
N LEU A 327 -24.85 -23.35 6.43
CA LEU A 327 -24.42 -23.38 7.83
C LEU A 327 -25.45 -24.05 8.74
N SER A 328 -26.75 -23.80 8.54
CA SER A 328 -27.80 -24.48 9.31
C SER A 328 -27.72 -26.00 9.16
N VAL A 329 -27.54 -26.49 7.93
CA VAL A 329 -27.43 -27.94 7.66
C VAL A 329 -26.13 -28.52 8.24
N SER A 330 -25.04 -27.76 8.20
CA SER A 330 -23.75 -28.19 8.75
C SER A 330 -23.81 -28.29 10.28
N LEU A 331 -24.38 -27.29 10.96
CA LEU A 331 -24.59 -27.32 12.41
C LEU A 331 -25.50 -28.48 12.84
N ASP A 332 -26.61 -28.72 12.13
CA ASP A 332 -27.49 -29.87 12.42
C ASP A 332 -26.74 -31.20 12.35
N ARG A 333 -25.86 -31.35 11.36
CA ARG A 333 -25.06 -32.56 11.21
C ARG A 333 -24.01 -32.71 12.32
N MET A 334 -23.39 -31.62 12.76
CA MET A 334 -22.41 -31.65 13.86
C MET A 334 -23.10 -32.00 15.19
N ILE A 335 -24.29 -31.46 15.44
CA ILE A 335 -25.09 -31.77 16.63
C ILE A 335 -25.53 -33.24 16.60
N GLU A 336 -26.03 -33.73 15.47
CA GLU A 336 -26.51 -35.13 15.34
C GLU A 336 -25.38 -36.16 15.51
N LYS A 337 -24.14 -35.81 15.16
CA LYS A 337 -22.94 -36.63 15.36
C LYS A 337 -22.34 -36.52 16.77
N GLY A 338 -22.79 -35.57 17.58
CA GLY A 338 -22.21 -35.26 18.88
C GLY A 338 -20.85 -34.56 18.80
N ASP A 339 -20.57 -33.88 17.69
CA ASP A 339 -19.34 -33.10 17.50
C ASP A 339 -19.48 -31.66 18.08
N LEU A 340 -20.72 -31.18 18.28
CA LEU A 340 -21.06 -29.86 18.80
C LEU A 340 -22.24 -29.97 19.78
N GLU A 341 -22.12 -29.35 20.96
CA GLU A 341 -23.24 -29.17 21.89
C GLU A 341 -23.77 -27.73 21.83
N LEU A 342 -25.06 -27.60 21.51
CA LEU A 342 -25.74 -26.32 21.28
C LEU A 342 -27.18 -26.39 21.81
N ASP A 343 -27.57 -25.39 22.60
CA ASP A 343 -28.97 -25.18 22.99
C ASP A 343 -29.83 -24.87 21.74
N PRO A 344 -30.88 -25.66 21.45
CA PRO A 344 -31.75 -25.45 20.29
C PRO A 344 -32.30 -24.03 20.18
N ASP A 345 -32.54 -23.35 21.31
CA ASP A 345 -33.10 -22.00 21.34
C ASP A 345 -32.06 -20.92 20.94
N ARG A 346 -30.77 -21.27 20.88
CA ARG A 346 -29.66 -20.36 20.53
C ARG A 346 -29.14 -20.54 19.10
N LYS A 347 -29.63 -21.56 18.38
CA LYS A 347 -29.15 -21.90 17.04
C LYS A 347 -29.34 -20.76 16.03
N ASP A 348 -30.46 -20.06 16.09
CA ASP A 348 -30.73 -18.97 15.16
C ASP A 348 -29.81 -17.75 15.40
N ALA A 349 -29.48 -17.47 16.66
CA ALA A 349 -28.52 -16.42 17.03
C ALA A 349 -27.11 -16.76 16.55
N LEU A 350 -26.66 -18.00 16.80
CA LEU A 350 -25.38 -18.52 16.30
C LEU A 350 -25.32 -18.45 14.76
N LEU A 351 -26.39 -18.79 14.05
CA LEU A 351 -26.42 -18.72 12.59
C LEU A 351 -26.23 -17.30 12.06
N ILE A 352 -26.81 -16.29 12.73
CA ILE A 352 -26.64 -14.89 12.36
C ILE A 352 -25.18 -14.46 12.59
N GLU A 353 -24.59 -14.86 13.71
CA GLU A 353 -23.19 -14.59 14.05
C GLU A 353 -22.23 -15.18 13.00
N LEU A 354 -22.39 -16.47 12.66
CA LEU A 354 -21.55 -17.15 11.68
C LEU A 354 -21.70 -16.59 10.26
N VAL A 355 -22.93 -16.25 9.85
CA VAL A 355 -23.18 -15.63 8.53
C VAL A 355 -22.58 -14.24 8.46
N THR A 356 -22.64 -13.46 9.54
CA THR A 356 -22.01 -12.13 9.63
C THR A 356 -20.49 -12.23 9.56
N ALA A 357 -19.90 -13.19 10.27
CA ALA A 357 -18.47 -13.46 10.20
C ALA A 357 -18.05 -13.90 8.78
N GLY A 358 -18.83 -14.77 8.14
CA GLY A 358 -18.54 -15.29 6.80
C GLY A 358 -18.81 -14.30 5.66
N SER A 359 -19.76 -13.38 5.80
CA SER A 359 -20.13 -12.42 4.74
C SER A 359 -19.04 -11.41 4.43
N ASP A 360 -18.18 -11.13 5.40
CA ASP A 360 -17.09 -10.14 5.31
C ASP A 360 -15.76 -10.78 4.88
N ALA A 361 -15.81 -11.96 4.28
CA ALA A 361 -14.63 -12.72 3.86
C ALA A 361 -14.23 -12.40 2.43
N ARG A 362 -12.93 -12.14 2.22
CA ARG A 362 -12.33 -11.79 0.92
C ARG A 362 -12.01 -13.00 0.03
N SER A 363 -12.15 -14.23 0.55
CA SER A 363 -11.92 -15.48 -0.18
C SER A 363 -12.60 -16.65 0.54
N VAL A 364 -12.76 -17.80 -0.15
CA VAL A 364 -13.36 -19.01 0.46
C VAL A 364 -12.51 -19.52 1.64
N LYS A 365 -11.19 -19.52 1.51
CA LYS A 365 -10.28 -19.91 2.61
C LYS A 365 -10.43 -18.99 3.83
N HIS A 366 -10.58 -17.68 3.58
CA HIS A 366 -10.79 -16.68 4.63
C HIS A 366 -12.18 -16.83 5.27
N MET A 367 -13.21 -17.16 4.49
CA MET A 367 -14.57 -17.42 4.97
C MET A 367 -14.62 -18.61 5.91
N LEU A 368 -13.98 -19.72 5.54
CA LEU A 368 -13.89 -20.92 6.38
C LEU A 368 -13.17 -20.66 7.70
N LYS A 369 -12.08 -19.89 7.66
CA LYS A 369 -11.33 -19.48 8.87
C LYS A 369 -12.21 -18.63 9.80
N LYS A 370 -12.90 -17.61 9.27
CA LYS A 370 -13.78 -16.73 10.06
C LYS A 370 -14.97 -17.45 10.67
N ILE A 371 -15.63 -18.32 9.90
CA ILE A 371 -16.75 -19.13 10.40
C ILE A 371 -16.28 -20.08 11.50
N THR A 372 -15.11 -20.68 11.35
CA THR A 372 -14.54 -21.57 12.37
C THR A 372 -14.21 -20.82 13.65
N SER A 373 -13.53 -19.67 13.56
CA SER A 373 -13.22 -18.85 14.73
C SER A 373 -14.49 -18.34 15.43
N ALA A 374 -15.48 -17.86 14.67
CA ALA A 374 -16.76 -17.43 15.24
C ALA A 374 -17.51 -18.59 15.91
N LEU A 375 -17.44 -19.81 15.38
CA LEU A 375 -18.04 -20.97 16.05
C LEU A 375 -17.36 -21.29 17.37
N VAL A 376 -16.02 -21.26 17.40
CA VAL A 376 -15.21 -21.60 18.58
C VAL A 376 -15.36 -20.57 19.69
N ASP A 377 -15.46 -19.30 19.32
CA ASP A 377 -15.54 -18.18 20.27
C ASP A 377 -16.98 -17.81 20.67
N SER A 378 -17.99 -18.43 20.06
CA SER A 378 -19.40 -18.08 20.30
C SER A 378 -19.87 -18.52 21.68
N GLU A 379 -20.47 -17.58 22.42
CA GLU A 379 -21.14 -17.83 23.70
C GLU A 379 -22.42 -18.68 23.56
N HIS A 380 -22.87 -18.91 22.33
CA HIS A 380 -24.04 -19.75 22.06
C HIS A 380 -23.70 -21.23 22.06
N VAL A 381 -22.43 -21.59 21.88
CA VAL A 381 -21.94 -22.97 21.86
C VAL A 381 -21.53 -23.43 23.26
N GLU A 382 -21.97 -24.62 23.67
CA GLU A 382 -21.63 -25.18 24.98
C GLU A 382 -20.30 -25.92 24.95
N GLU A 383 -20.14 -26.87 24.03
CA GLU A 383 -18.91 -27.63 23.86
C GLU A 383 -18.61 -27.95 22.40
N ILE A 384 -17.32 -27.94 22.05
CA ILE A 384 -16.78 -28.32 20.74
C ILE A 384 -15.71 -29.39 20.95
N TYR A 385 -15.92 -30.55 20.35
CA TYR A 385 -15.00 -31.69 20.45
C TYR A 385 -13.96 -31.81 19.30
N PRO A 386 -14.25 -31.38 18.05
CA PRO A 386 -13.29 -31.35 16.95
C PRO A 386 -12.24 -30.24 17.10
N SER A 387 -11.07 -30.44 16.46
CA SER A 387 -10.10 -29.36 16.27
C SER A 387 -10.51 -28.41 15.14
N ASP A 388 -9.99 -27.17 15.18
CA ASP A 388 -10.23 -26.14 14.17
C ASP A 388 -9.97 -26.61 12.73
N ASP A 389 -8.90 -27.38 12.51
CA ASP A 389 -8.58 -27.96 11.20
C ASP A 389 -9.69 -28.90 10.70
N LYS A 390 -10.28 -29.68 11.62
CA LYS A 390 -11.36 -30.63 11.31
C LYS A 390 -12.69 -29.91 11.07
N LEU A 391 -12.95 -28.82 11.79
CA LEU A 391 -14.09 -27.93 11.55
C LEU A 391 -13.99 -27.26 10.18
N GLN A 392 -12.80 -26.75 9.81
CA GLN A 392 -12.56 -26.15 8.51
C GLN A 392 -12.74 -27.13 7.36
N ASP A 393 -12.27 -28.37 7.51
CA ASP A 393 -12.48 -29.43 6.51
C ASP A 393 -13.98 -29.73 6.31
N TRP A 394 -14.77 -29.77 7.39
CA TRP A 394 -16.22 -29.97 7.27
C TRP A 394 -16.95 -28.80 6.66
N PHE A 395 -16.63 -27.57 7.08
CA PHE A 395 -17.19 -26.39 6.43
C PHE A 395 -16.79 -26.32 4.95
N LYS A 396 -15.59 -26.78 4.59
CA LYS A 396 -15.17 -26.85 3.19
C LYS A 396 -15.97 -27.88 2.40
N GLU A 397 -16.27 -29.04 2.98
CA GLU A 397 -17.12 -30.06 2.37
C GLU A 397 -18.58 -29.59 2.22
N ASP A 398 -19.12 -28.91 3.23
CA ASP A 398 -20.52 -28.48 3.26
C ASP A 398 -20.79 -27.17 2.51
N LEU A 399 -19.79 -26.29 2.40
CA LEU A 399 -19.89 -24.98 1.72
C LEU A 399 -19.25 -24.97 0.32
N GLY A 400 -18.43 -25.98 -0.01
CA GLY A 400 -17.68 -26.09 -1.27
C GLY A 400 -18.38 -26.89 -2.38
N GLY A 401 -19.66 -27.23 -2.20
CA GLY A 401 -20.52 -27.93 -3.17
C GLY A 401 -21.34 -27.01 -4.07
#